data_AF-A0A031G6H4-F1
#
_entry.id   AF-A0A031G6H4-F1
#
_cell.length_a   1.000
_cell.length_b   1.000
_cell.length_c   1.000
_cell.angle_alpha   90.00
_cell.angle_beta   90.00
_cell.angle_gamma   90.00
#
_symmetry.space_group_name_H-M   'P 1'
#
loop_
_entity.id
_entity.type
_entity.pdbx_description
1 polymer ?
#
loop_
_entity_poly.entity_id
_entity_poly.type
_entity_poly.pdbx_seq_one_letter_code
_entity_poly.pdbx_strand_id
1 'polypeptide(L)'
;MRVSVDFEALVTFDCTYGRWTVVGDSLRVFVEKGLVLPHCKLVNDINGVSLVRCEKGESARVEHLFPVHYIYDAARQAEYDEWESVDGLLRARSQGGEWVQYISKSESSYAMHEFVGGCWFVFVGVSSSKSTVVEYSEDRKSSSGLKVMQELASPYFLSVSSEKYFLEGVLNAPPGPGWMSWEIHANSFYMEFSEN
;
A
#
# COMPACT_ATOMS: atom_id res chain seq x y z
N MET A 1 8.44 12.63 -6.84
CA MET A 1 7.15 13.05 -7.44
C MET A 1 6.00 12.98 -6.41
N ARG A 2 5.13 14.00 -6.36
CA ARG A 2 3.90 13.99 -5.54
C ARG A 2 2.66 13.79 -6.41
N VAL A 3 1.73 12.96 -5.95
CA VAL A 3 0.50 12.65 -6.67
C VAL A 3 -0.68 12.75 -5.71
N SER A 4 -1.65 13.60 -6.05
CA SER A 4 -2.92 13.64 -5.34
C SER A 4 -3.73 12.40 -5.68
N VAL A 5 -4.43 11.83 -4.72
CA VAL A 5 -5.25 10.64 -4.92
C VAL A 5 -6.42 10.67 -3.96
N ASP A 6 -7.57 10.21 -4.43
CA ASP A 6 -8.70 9.93 -3.54
C ASP A 6 -8.33 8.73 -2.65
N PHE A 7 -8.27 8.93 -1.33
CA PHE A 7 -7.85 7.87 -0.42
C PHE A 7 -8.77 6.64 -0.50
N GLU A 8 -10.08 6.87 -0.68
CA GLU A 8 -11.07 5.80 -0.85
C GLU A 8 -10.87 5.02 -2.16
N ALA A 9 -10.01 5.54 -3.06
CA ALA A 9 -9.60 4.84 -4.27
C ALA A 9 -8.69 3.64 -4.00
N LEU A 10 -7.92 3.70 -2.91
CA LEU A 10 -6.83 2.79 -2.60
C LEU A 10 -7.34 1.55 -1.84
N VAL A 11 -6.78 0.39 -2.15
CA VAL A 11 -6.97 -0.82 -1.33
C VAL A 11 -5.80 -0.89 -0.37
N THR A 12 -6.03 -0.46 0.86
CA THR A 12 -4.96 -0.35 1.88
C THR A 12 -4.81 -1.63 2.71
N PHE A 13 -5.84 -2.47 2.78
CA PHE A 13 -5.90 -3.66 3.64
C PHE A 13 -4.77 -4.67 3.43
N ASP A 14 -4.38 -4.90 2.17
CA ASP A 14 -3.32 -5.85 1.82
C ASP A 14 -1.91 -5.25 1.93
N CYS A 15 -1.80 -3.98 2.31
CA CYS A 15 -0.51 -3.30 2.41
C CYS A 15 0.34 -3.84 3.56
N THR A 16 1.65 -3.92 3.30
CA THR A 16 2.68 -3.96 4.32
C THR A 16 3.26 -2.56 4.48
N TYR A 17 3.14 -1.99 5.66
CA TYR A 17 3.67 -0.69 6.04
C TYR A 17 4.99 -0.85 6.76
N GLY A 18 5.95 0.00 6.42
CA GLY A 18 7.27 0.04 7.03
C GLY A 18 7.39 1.15 8.06
N ARG A 19 8.52 1.85 8.01
CA ARG A 19 8.79 3.01 8.86
C ARG A 19 7.76 4.13 8.65
N TRP A 20 7.56 4.90 9.71
CA TRP A 20 6.77 6.13 9.69
C TRP A 20 7.51 7.25 10.41
N THR A 21 7.14 8.50 10.14
CA THR A 21 7.74 9.66 10.78
C THR A 21 6.77 10.84 10.81
N VAL A 22 6.95 11.75 11.77
CA VAL A 22 6.23 13.01 11.86
C VAL A 22 7.21 14.14 11.52
N VAL A 23 6.85 14.97 10.54
CA VAL A 23 7.62 16.14 10.12
C VAL A 23 6.69 17.34 10.15
N GLY A 24 6.87 18.23 11.14
CA GLY A 24 5.95 19.35 11.37
C GLY A 24 4.55 18.85 11.72
N ASP A 25 3.56 19.25 10.90
CA ASP A 25 2.16 18.85 11.01
C ASP A 25 1.80 17.62 10.15
N SER A 26 2.80 16.98 9.53
CA SER A 26 2.59 15.90 8.57
C SER A 26 3.02 14.55 9.13
N LEU A 27 2.17 13.53 8.95
CA LEU A 27 2.48 12.13 9.21
C LEU A 27 2.81 11.43 7.89
N ARG A 28 3.98 10.79 7.84
CA ARG A 28 4.46 10.03 6.68
C ARG A 28 4.53 8.57 7.05
N VAL A 29 3.88 7.71 6.27
CA VAL A 29 3.87 6.26 6.45
C VAL A 29 4.41 5.61 5.18
N PHE A 30 5.43 4.78 5.29
CA PHE A 30 6.00 4.09 4.12
C PHE A 30 5.19 2.84 3.81
N VAL A 31 4.80 2.68 2.55
CA VAL A 31 4.16 1.47 2.03
C VAL A 31 5.25 0.63 1.37
N GLU A 32 5.61 -0.49 1.97
CA GLU A 32 6.65 -1.38 1.44
C GLU A 32 6.14 -2.15 0.22
N LYS A 33 4.93 -2.72 0.33
CA LYS A 33 4.30 -3.57 -0.69
C LYS A 33 2.81 -3.76 -0.41
N GLY A 34 2.10 -4.46 -1.31
CA GLY A 34 0.73 -4.93 -1.11
C GLY A 34 -0.36 -3.93 -1.51
N LEU A 35 0.01 -2.76 -2.03
CA LEU A 35 -0.98 -1.80 -2.52
C LEU A 35 -1.59 -2.32 -3.83
N VAL A 36 -2.91 -2.33 -3.92
CA VAL A 36 -3.63 -2.59 -5.17
C VAL A 36 -4.26 -1.30 -5.67
N LEU A 37 -4.07 -1.02 -6.96
CA LEU A 37 -4.65 0.14 -7.65
C LEU A 37 -5.72 -0.32 -8.64
N PRO A 38 -7.00 -0.40 -8.21
CA PRO A 38 -8.06 -0.84 -9.11
C PRO A 38 -8.42 0.25 -10.12
N HIS A 39 -8.03 0.04 -11.38
CA HIS A 39 -8.40 0.85 -12.54
C HIS A 39 -8.17 2.35 -12.34
N CYS A 40 -6.89 2.74 -12.32
CA CYS A 40 -6.50 4.15 -12.13
C CYS A 40 -5.80 4.70 -13.38
N LYS A 41 -5.93 6.02 -13.58
CA LYS A 41 -5.14 6.75 -14.57
C LYS A 41 -4.54 8.02 -13.96
N LEU A 42 -3.40 8.43 -14.50
CA LEU A 42 -2.77 9.70 -14.18
C LEU A 42 -3.41 10.81 -15.00
N VAL A 43 -3.77 11.89 -14.32
CA VAL A 43 -4.27 13.12 -14.94
C VAL A 43 -3.35 14.25 -14.52
N ASN A 44 -2.84 14.97 -15.51
CA ASN A 44 -2.06 16.19 -15.29
C ASN A 44 -2.96 17.39 -15.55
N ASP A 45 -3.16 18.22 -14.54
CA ASP A 45 -3.91 19.47 -14.63
C ASP A 45 -3.10 20.66 -14.11
N ILE A 46 -3.73 21.84 -14.05
CA ILE A 46 -3.10 23.07 -13.56
C ILE A 46 -2.71 23.00 -12.06
N ASN A 47 -3.28 22.06 -11.30
CA ASN A 47 -3.05 21.88 -9.87
C ASN A 47 -2.01 20.78 -9.58
N GLY A 48 -1.62 20.00 -10.59
CA GLY A 48 -0.54 19.03 -10.51
C GLY A 48 -0.89 17.68 -11.13
N VAL A 49 -0.28 16.63 -10.57
CA VAL A 49 -0.49 15.24 -10.99
C VAL A 49 -1.47 14.58 -10.03
N SER A 50 -2.52 13.98 -10.56
CA SER A 50 -3.55 13.29 -9.78
C SER A 50 -3.75 11.86 -10.30
N LEU A 51 -3.95 10.93 -9.38
CA LEU A 51 -4.35 9.56 -9.65
C LEU A 51 -5.86 9.45 -9.42
N VAL A 52 -6.61 9.13 -10.46
CA VAL A 52 -8.08 9.04 -10.40
C VAL A 52 -8.55 7.66 -10.84
N ARG A 53 -9.61 7.16 -10.18
CA ARG A 53 -10.34 5.96 -10.64
C ARG A 53 -10.92 6.20 -12.03
N CYS A 54 -10.93 5.16 -12.84
CA CYS A 54 -11.47 5.18 -14.19
C CYS A 54 -12.04 3.80 -14.56
N GLU A 55 -12.71 3.73 -15.71
CA GLU A 55 -13.21 2.45 -16.21
C GLU A 55 -12.07 1.57 -16.71
N LYS A 56 -12.28 0.25 -16.74
CA LYS A 56 -11.26 -0.74 -17.17
C LYS A 56 -10.69 -0.47 -18.56
N GLY A 57 -11.46 0.14 -19.47
CA GLY A 57 -11.02 0.51 -20.81
C GLY A 57 -10.20 1.80 -20.89
N GLU A 58 -10.17 2.59 -19.81
CA GLU A 58 -9.47 3.89 -19.73
C GLU A 58 -8.27 3.88 -18.77
N SER A 59 -8.08 2.79 -18.04
CA SER A 59 -6.96 2.63 -17.10
C SER A 59 -5.66 2.55 -17.87
N ALA A 60 -4.79 3.52 -17.65
CA ALA A 60 -3.38 3.39 -18.00
C ALA A 60 -2.69 2.49 -16.97
N ARG A 61 -1.60 1.81 -17.36
CA ARG A 61 -0.73 1.13 -16.40
C ARG A 61 0.01 2.20 -15.59
N VAL A 62 -0.51 2.56 -14.42
CA VAL A 62 0.10 3.55 -13.49
C VAL A 62 1.06 2.88 -12.52
N GLU A 63 1.13 1.56 -12.54
CA GLU A 63 2.00 0.74 -11.71
C GLU A 63 3.46 1.17 -11.91
N HIS A 64 3.91 1.47 -13.13
CA HIS A 64 5.30 1.92 -13.39
C HIS A 64 5.82 3.10 -12.54
N LEU A 65 4.95 3.84 -11.85
CA LEU A 65 5.34 4.87 -10.88
C LEU A 65 5.95 4.31 -9.59
N PHE A 66 5.67 3.05 -9.28
CA PHE A 66 6.11 2.38 -8.08
C PHE A 66 7.47 1.72 -8.35
N PRO A 67 8.37 1.66 -7.36
CA PRO A 67 9.63 0.94 -7.51
C PRO A 67 9.49 -0.56 -7.23
N VAL A 68 8.40 -1.00 -6.57
CA VAL A 68 8.16 -2.41 -6.22
C VAL A 68 6.93 -2.92 -6.95
N HIS A 69 7.09 -4.02 -7.67
CA HIS A 69 6.05 -4.69 -8.46
C HIS A 69 6.16 -6.20 -8.32
N TYR A 70 5.04 -6.86 -8.07
CA TYR A 70 5.01 -8.31 -8.00
C TYR A 70 3.60 -8.85 -8.15
N ILE A 71 3.52 -10.14 -8.46
CA ILE A 71 2.32 -10.95 -8.31
C ILE A 71 2.39 -11.73 -7.01
N TYR A 72 1.28 -11.79 -6.27
CA TYR A 72 1.13 -12.70 -5.14
C TYR A 72 0.18 -13.85 -5.49
N ASP A 73 0.69 -15.08 -5.42
CA ASP A 73 -0.11 -16.30 -5.50
C ASP A 73 -0.40 -16.83 -4.09
N ALA A 74 -1.61 -16.58 -3.61
CA ALA A 74 -2.06 -17.03 -2.30
C ALA A 74 -2.15 -18.56 -2.16
N ALA A 75 -2.40 -19.30 -3.26
CA ALA A 75 -2.49 -20.76 -3.23
C ALA A 75 -1.11 -21.40 -3.07
N ARG A 76 -0.08 -20.78 -3.65
CA ARG A 76 1.32 -21.20 -3.52
C ARG A 76 2.07 -20.47 -2.39
N GLN A 77 1.45 -19.47 -1.77
CA GLN A 77 2.09 -18.54 -0.82
C GLN A 77 3.41 -17.97 -1.37
N ALA A 78 3.38 -17.54 -2.65
CA ALA A 78 4.57 -17.14 -3.39
C ALA A 78 4.42 -15.72 -3.96
N GLU A 79 5.52 -14.97 -3.92
CA GLU A 79 5.66 -13.68 -4.58
C GLU A 79 6.54 -13.83 -5.82
N TYR A 80 6.09 -13.30 -6.95
CA TYR A 80 6.79 -13.34 -8.22
C TYR A 80 7.05 -11.92 -8.71
N ASP A 81 8.32 -11.56 -8.83
CA ASP A 81 8.82 -10.26 -9.30
C ASP A 81 9.11 -10.24 -10.80
N GLU A 82 9.11 -11.40 -11.46
CA GLU A 82 9.12 -11.51 -12.92
C GLU A 82 7.92 -12.32 -13.40
N TRP A 83 7.11 -11.75 -14.30
CA TRP A 83 5.97 -12.45 -14.89
C TRP A 83 5.64 -11.99 -16.32
N GLU A 84 5.04 -12.90 -17.07
CA GLU A 84 4.52 -12.66 -18.40
C GLU A 84 3.23 -13.45 -18.63
N SER A 85 2.45 -13.02 -19.63
CA SER A 85 1.29 -13.78 -20.10
C SER A 85 1.66 -14.47 -21.42
N VAL A 86 1.66 -15.81 -21.40
CA VAL A 86 1.92 -16.65 -22.57
C VAL A 86 0.63 -17.40 -22.88
N ASP A 87 0.06 -17.17 -24.06
CA ASP A 87 -1.22 -17.75 -24.50
C ASP A 87 -2.39 -17.55 -23.51
N GLY A 88 -2.36 -16.43 -22.77
CA GLY A 88 -3.35 -16.09 -21.76
C GLY A 88 -3.20 -16.87 -20.45
N LEU A 89 -2.05 -17.52 -20.23
CA LEU A 89 -1.66 -18.16 -18.98
C LEU A 89 -0.54 -17.37 -18.33
N LEU A 90 -0.55 -17.33 -17.00
CA LEU A 90 0.52 -16.71 -16.23
C LEU A 90 1.76 -17.59 -16.29
N ARG A 91 2.91 -16.97 -16.55
CA ARG A 91 4.22 -17.57 -16.34
C ARG A 91 5.01 -16.61 -15.46
N ALA A 92 5.48 -17.09 -14.30
CA ALA A 92 6.04 -16.23 -13.27
C ALA A 92 7.21 -16.92 -12.55
N ARG A 93 8.13 -16.13 -12.01
CA ARG A 93 9.21 -16.62 -11.14
C ARG A 93 9.57 -15.58 -10.10
N SER A 94 10.11 -16.07 -8.99
CA SER A 94 10.79 -15.23 -8.01
C SER A 94 12.21 -14.94 -8.49
N GLN A 95 12.85 -13.91 -7.94
CA GLN A 95 14.14 -13.42 -8.38
C GLN A 95 15.20 -14.52 -8.45
N GLY A 96 15.67 -14.82 -9.66
CA GLY A 96 16.67 -15.88 -9.90
C GLY A 96 16.15 -17.31 -9.72
N GLY A 97 14.84 -17.50 -9.54
CA GLY A 97 14.18 -18.79 -9.40
C GLY A 97 13.79 -19.44 -10.73
N GLU A 98 13.18 -20.62 -10.64
CA GLU A 98 12.63 -21.33 -11.79
C GLU A 98 11.29 -20.74 -12.23
N TRP A 99 11.03 -20.80 -13.54
CA TRP A 99 9.76 -20.38 -14.10
C TRP A 99 8.66 -21.38 -13.76
N VAL A 100 7.62 -20.88 -13.12
CA VAL A 100 6.36 -21.60 -12.90
C VAL A 100 5.40 -21.24 -14.02
N GLN A 101 4.95 -22.26 -14.76
CA GLN A 101 3.92 -22.10 -15.78
C GLN A 101 2.57 -22.59 -15.23
N TYR A 102 1.57 -21.72 -15.28
CA TYR A 102 0.22 -22.05 -14.86
C TYR A 102 -0.45 -22.90 -15.93
N ILE A 103 -1.16 -23.94 -15.51
CA ILE A 103 -1.73 -24.94 -16.43
C ILE A 103 -3.15 -24.55 -16.86
N SER A 104 -3.82 -23.69 -16.09
CA SER A 104 -5.19 -23.25 -16.36
C SER A 104 -5.38 -21.73 -16.23
N LYS A 105 -6.35 -21.22 -17.00
CA LYS A 105 -6.76 -19.80 -16.95
C LYS A 105 -7.36 -19.43 -15.60
N SER A 106 -8.10 -20.35 -14.98
CA SER A 106 -8.69 -20.14 -13.66
C SER A 106 -7.60 -19.90 -12.61
N GLU A 107 -6.58 -20.77 -12.55
CA GLU A 107 -5.44 -20.57 -11.65
C GLU A 107 -4.71 -19.26 -11.94
N SER A 108 -4.49 -18.96 -13.23
CA SER A 108 -3.81 -17.72 -13.63
C SER A 108 -4.59 -16.48 -13.21
N SER A 109 -5.92 -16.48 -13.35
CA SER A 109 -6.75 -15.30 -13.08
C SER A 109 -6.72 -14.83 -11.63
N TYR A 110 -6.56 -15.75 -10.67
CA TYR A 110 -6.44 -15.41 -9.26
C TYR A 110 -5.06 -14.86 -8.89
N ALA A 111 -4.02 -15.31 -9.60
CA ALA A 111 -2.65 -14.84 -9.38
C ALA A 111 -2.32 -13.57 -10.20
N MET A 112 -3.05 -13.24 -11.27
CA MET A 112 -2.71 -12.11 -12.15
C MET A 112 -2.98 -10.70 -11.57
N HIS A 113 -3.20 -10.57 -10.26
CA HIS A 113 -3.29 -9.27 -9.61
C HIS A 113 -1.90 -8.74 -9.30
N GLU A 114 -1.52 -7.66 -9.97
CA GLU A 114 -0.28 -6.95 -9.68
C GLU A 114 -0.43 -6.13 -8.39
N PHE A 115 0.51 -6.33 -7.48
CA PHE A 115 0.67 -5.57 -6.26
C PHE A 115 1.87 -4.64 -6.40
N VAL A 116 1.73 -3.45 -5.83
CA VAL A 116 2.77 -2.41 -5.90
C VAL A 116 3.20 -1.95 -4.51
N GLY A 117 4.31 -1.21 -4.45
CA GLY A 117 4.84 -0.68 -3.20
C GLY A 117 6.00 0.30 -3.37
N GLY A 118 6.67 0.60 -2.27
CA GLY A 118 7.81 1.51 -2.22
C GLY A 118 7.45 2.99 -2.40
N CYS A 119 6.29 3.40 -1.90
CA CYS A 119 5.86 4.79 -1.90
C CYS A 119 5.58 5.30 -0.47
N TRP A 120 5.44 6.62 -0.33
CA TRP A 120 5.03 7.24 0.91
C TRP A 120 3.58 7.68 0.86
N PHE A 121 2.83 7.31 1.88
CA PHE A 121 1.56 7.94 2.23
C PHE A 121 1.85 9.16 3.11
N VAL A 122 1.38 10.33 2.69
CA VAL A 122 1.63 11.59 3.40
C VAL A 122 0.30 12.24 3.76
N PHE A 123 0.05 12.36 5.06
CA PHE A 123 -1.10 13.03 5.64
C PHE A 123 -0.65 14.39 6.17
N VAL A 124 -1.27 15.48 5.72
CA VAL A 124 -0.86 16.86 6.04
C VAL A 124 -1.89 17.54 6.92
N GLY A 125 -1.43 18.35 7.88
CA GLY A 125 -2.31 19.02 8.83
C GLY A 125 -2.97 18.02 9.76
N VAL A 126 -2.20 17.06 10.28
CA VAL A 126 -2.69 16.03 11.19
C VAL A 126 -3.17 16.68 12.48
N SER A 127 -4.38 16.36 12.90
CA SER A 127 -4.98 16.83 14.16
C SER A 127 -4.90 15.76 15.25
N SER A 128 -5.03 14.49 14.88
CA SER A 128 -4.88 13.35 15.77
C SER A 128 -4.52 12.10 14.98
N SER A 129 -3.86 11.15 15.64
CA SER A 129 -3.50 9.88 15.03
C SER A 129 -3.39 8.81 16.10
N LYS A 130 -4.06 7.68 15.85
CA LYS A 130 -4.18 6.57 16.79
C LYS A 130 -4.00 5.25 16.04
N SER A 131 -2.97 4.49 16.42
CA SER A 131 -2.73 3.15 15.90
C SER A 131 -2.94 2.08 16.97
N THR A 132 -3.38 0.92 16.52
CA THR A 132 -3.40 -0.32 17.30
C THR A 132 -2.68 -1.38 16.49
N VAL A 133 -1.66 -2.00 17.09
CA VAL A 133 -0.90 -3.09 16.49
C VAL A 133 -1.14 -4.34 17.33
N VAL A 134 -1.67 -5.38 16.70
CA VAL A 134 -1.77 -6.73 17.23
C VAL A 134 -0.52 -7.47 16.81
N GLU A 135 0.38 -7.71 17.76
CA GLU A 135 1.67 -8.32 17.48
C GLU A 135 1.50 -9.78 17.04
N TYR A 136 2.30 -10.17 16.06
CA TYR A 136 2.40 -11.57 15.67
C TYR A 136 3.25 -12.34 16.67
N SER A 137 2.97 -13.63 16.84
CA SER A 137 3.89 -14.54 17.51
C SER A 137 5.13 -14.74 16.63
N GLU A 138 6.17 -15.37 17.18
CA GLU A 138 7.43 -15.62 16.46
C GLU A 138 7.24 -16.38 15.13
N ASP A 139 6.16 -17.15 15.00
CA ASP A 139 5.82 -17.89 13.78
C ASP A 139 5.29 -17.00 12.64
N ARG A 140 4.97 -15.72 12.92
CA ARG A 140 4.32 -14.74 12.01
C ARG A 140 3.01 -15.21 11.38
N LYS A 141 2.40 -16.25 11.93
CA LYS A 141 1.16 -16.90 11.47
C LYS A 141 0.05 -16.83 12.49
N SER A 142 0.40 -16.66 13.76
CA SER A 142 -0.53 -16.52 14.87
C SER A 142 -0.31 -15.19 15.60
N SER A 143 -1.33 -14.70 16.31
CA SER A 143 -1.17 -13.53 17.17
C SER A 143 -0.53 -13.93 18.49
N SER A 144 0.39 -13.12 19.02
CA SER A 144 0.90 -13.27 20.39
C SER A 144 -0.15 -12.92 21.45
N GLY A 145 -1.28 -12.32 21.04
CA GLY A 145 -2.29 -11.75 21.92
C GLY A 145 -1.93 -10.38 22.49
N LEU A 146 -0.69 -9.92 22.28
CA LEU A 146 -0.25 -8.60 22.70
C LEU A 146 -0.78 -7.53 21.75
N LYS A 147 -1.27 -6.45 22.35
CA LYS A 147 -1.79 -5.28 21.65
C LYS A 147 -1.03 -4.05 22.11
N VAL A 148 -0.45 -3.34 21.16
CA VAL A 148 0.21 -2.06 21.39
C VAL A 148 -0.69 -0.97 20.81
N MET A 149 -1.10 -0.04 21.66
CA MET A 149 -1.84 1.14 21.24
C MET A 149 -0.92 2.35 21.32
N GLN A 150 -0.89 3.15 20.26
CA GLN A 150 -0.10 4.38 20.22
C GLN A 150 -0.98 5.53 19.75
N GLU A 151 -1.02 6.58 20.56
CA GLU A 151 -1.61 7.86 20.17
C GLU A 151 -0.46 8.84 19.96
N LEU A 152 -0.42 9.46 18.76
CA LEU A 152 0.59 10.45 18.43
C LEU A 152 0.12 11.82 18.85
N ALA A 153 1.00 12.51 19.59
CA ALA A 153 0.85 13.91 19.92
C ALA A 153 2.01 14.70 19.31
N SER A 154 1.72 15.80 18.63
CA SER A 154 2.71 16.75 18.10
C SER A 154 2.26 18.16 18.50
N PRO A 155 3.19 19.06 18.88
CA PRO A 155 2.86 20.46 19.18
C PRO A 155 2.33 21.22 17.96
N TYR A 156 2.51 20.65 16.75
CA TYR A 156 2.02 21.22 15.50
C TYR A 156 0.63 20.69 15.10
N PHE A 157 0.08 19.72 15.82
CA PHE A 157 -1.26 19.23 15.54
C PHE A 157 -2.28 20.26 15.99
N LEU A 158 -3.02 20.80 15.03
CA LEU A 158 -4.04 21.81 15.25
C LEU A 158 -5.40 21.13 15.25
N SER A 159 -6.27 21.48 16.20
CA SER A 159 -7.67 21.04 16.18
C SER A 159 -8.45 21.87 15.16
N VAL A 160 -8.35 21.50 13.89
CA VAL A 160 -9.15 22.07 12.81
C VAL A 160 -9.99 20.95 12.19
N SER A 161 -11.01 21.32 11.39
CA SER A 161 -11.77 20.37 10.57
C SER A 161 -10.81 19.46 9.81
N SER A 162 -10.84 18.17 10.13
CA SER A 162 -9.96 17.15 9.56
C SER A 162 -10.80 16.01 9.01
N GLU A 163 -10.36 15.47 7.88
CA GLU A 163 -10.89 14.24 7.31
C GLU A 163 -10.29 13.04 8.04
N LYS A 164 -11.07 11.97 8.15
CA LYS A 164 -10.63 10.71 8.76
C LYS A 164 -10.12 9.77 7.68
N TYR A 165 -8.88 9.33 7.83
CA TYR A 165 -8.24 8.30 7.03
C TYR A 165 -8.01 7.06 7.89
N PHE A 166 -8.16 5.88 7.28
CA PHE A 166 -8.02 4.61 7.97
C PHE A 166 -7.09 3.68 7.20
N LEU A 167 -5.95 3.35 7.80
CA LEU A 167 -5.04 2.34 7.30
C LEU A 167 -5.28 1.04 8.07
N GLU A 168 -5.30 -0.05 7.32
CA GLU A 168 -5.30 -1.40 7.85
C GLU A 168 -4.30 -2.24 7.07
N GLY A 169 -3.65 -3.20 7.71
CA GLY A 169 -2.72 -4.13 7.05
C GLY A 169 -1.59 -4.57 7.98
N VAL A 170 -0.46 -4.96 7.42
CA VAL A 170 0.69 -5.44 8.21
C VAL A 170 1.64 -4.30 8.50
N LEU A 171 1.99 -4.06 9.77
CA LEU A 171 3.11 -3.20 10.14
C LEU A 171 4.37 -4.05 10.28
N ASN A 172 5.38 -3.80 9.45
CA ASN A 172 6.69 -4.47 9.44
C ASN A 172 7.80 -3.55 10.01
N ALA A 173 7.43 -2.74 11.00
CA ALA A 173 8.34 -1.87 11.74
C ALA A 173 7.88 -1.79 13.20
N PRO A 174 8.75 -1.40 14.16
CA PRO A 174 8.34 -1.22 15.55
C PRO A 174 7.13 -0.26 15.68
N PRO A 175 6.13 -0.56 16.55
CA PRO A 175 6.11 -1.64 17.54
C PRO A 175 5.65 -3.01 16.99
N GLY A 176 5.55 -3.19 15.68
CA GLY A 176 5.38 -4.49 15.03
C GLY A 176 6.67 -5.34 15.03
N PRO A 177 6.65 -6.52 14.37
CA PRO A 177 5.72 -6.90 13.31
C PRO A 177 4.32 -7.32 13.81
N GLY A 178 3.26 -6.90 13.12
CA GLY A 178 1.90 -7.26 13.51
C GLY A 178 0.82 -6.73 12.58
N TRP A 179 -0.42 -7.18 12.81
CA TRP A 179 -1.59 -6.59 12.16
C TRP A 179 -1.86 -5.22 12.76
N MET A 180 -2.10 -4.22 11.93
CA MET A 180 -2.18 -2.83 12.34
C MET A 180 -3.47 -2.21 11.81
N SER A 181 -4.14 -1.48 12.69
CA SER A 181 -5.21 -0.54 12.34
C SER A 181 -4.81 0.86 12.78
N TRP A 182 -4.94 1.84 11.91
CA TRP A 182 -4.46 3.20 12.16
C TRP A 182 -5.45 4.23 11.67
N GLU A 183 -6.04 4.93 12.62
CA GLU A 183 -6.91 6.07 12.38
C GLU A 183 -6.08 7.35 12.39
N ILE A 184 -6.21 8.15 11.33
CA ILE A 184 -5.47 9.39 11.14
C ILE A 184 -6.49 10.48 10.78
N HIS A 185 -6.48 11.58 11.52
CA HIS A 185 -7.28 12.76 11.19
C HIS A 185 -6.36 13.82 10.63
N ALA A 186 -6.57 14.22 9.38
CA ALA A 186 -5.70 15.18 8.69
C ALA A 186 -6.50 16.07 7.72
N ASN A 187 -5.93 17.19 7.28
CA ASN A 187 -6.59 18.09 6.34
C ASN A 187 -6.54 17.58 4.90
N SER A 188 -5.52 16.81 4.55
CA SER A 188 -5.35 16.27 3.21
C SER A 188 -4.40 15.07 3.17
N PHE A 189 -4.43 14.36 2.05
CA PHE A 189 -3.61 13.20 1.77
C PHE A 189 -3.00 13.26 0.36
N TYR A 190 -1.77 12.77 0.20
CA TYR A 190 -1.15 12.51 -1.10
C TYR A 190 -0.15 11.35 -1.03
N MET A 191 0.20 10.81 -2.20
CA MET A 191 1.30 9.86 -2.35
C MET A 191 2.58 10.55 -2.81
N GLU A 192 3.72 10.15 -2.27
CA GLU A 192 5.04 10.60 -2.70
C GLU A 192 5.90 9.42 -3.15
N PHE A 193 6.42 9.53 -4.36
CA PHE A 193 7.34 8.58 -4.98
C PHE A 193 8.75 9.15 -4.92
N SER A 194 9.72 8.33 -4.50
CA SER A 194 11.13 8.69 -4.63
C SER A 194 11.42 9.01 -6.10
N GLU A 195 12.14 10.10 -6.35
CA GLU A 195 12.67 10.36 -7.69
C GLU A 195 13.80 9.35 -7.90
N ASN A 196 13.62 8.46 -8.89
CA ASN A 196 14.68 7.58 -9.38
C ASN A 196 15.77 8.41 -10.06
#